data_AF-A0A4Z1BA40-F1
#
_entry.id   AF-A0A4Z1BA40-F1
#
_cell.length_a   1.000
_cell.length_b   1.000
_cell.length_c   1.000
_cell.angle_alpha   90.00
_cell.angle_beta   90.00
_cell.angle_gamma   90.00
#
_symmetry.space_group_name_H-M   'P 1'
#
loop_
_entity.id
_entity.type
_entity.pdbx_description
1 polymer ?
#
loop_
_entity_poly.entity_id
_entity_poly.type
_entity_poly.pdbx_seq_one_letter_code
_entity_poly.pdbx_strand_id
1 'polypeptide(L)'
;MKKYLCSCLLVSTVFSFSQVGVNTENPQVIFHVDGGKDNPTTDAPSVVQQANDFAITSTGNVGIGDITPTTKFSINSSFRNGFRLSDGTQGEGKLLQSLNIQGDIAWKDRKTVKIVNQDGSGFSGRVDADMQYVSRKITLEPGKWLIRTNILLLASNNGTINNGFYAKLAWAEFNGTDYFVSNDIIYGNEFGGLYVLRFGIAEGATLINNASSFPKTYYLVTKKPTFFGNYDQNSSWNTLGGGWGETSILAFPAD
;
A
#
# COMPACT_ATOMS: atom_id res chain seq x y z
N MET A 1 -65.25 65.96 26.51
CA MET A 1 -63.95 65.92 25.81
C MET A 1 -63.20 64.66 26.22
N LYS A 2 -62.69 63.94 25.22
CA LYS A 2 -62.05 62.62 25.30
C LYS A 2 -60.67 62.70 25.97
N LYS A 3 -60.26 61.66 26.70
CA LYS A 3 -58.84 61.34 26.95
C LYS A 3 -58.64 59.84 26.79
N TYR A 4 -58.18 59.43 25.61
CA TYR A 4 -57.67 58.07 25.38
C TYR A 4 -56.20 58.06 25.84
N LEU A 5 -55.90 57.28 26.87
CA LEU A 5 -54.53 57.03 27.30
C LEU A 5 -53.96 55.96 26.35
N CYS A 6 -53.11 56.39 25.41
CA CYS A 6 -52.42 55.51 24.48
C CYS A 6 -51.23 54.87 25.22
N SER A 7 -51.38 53.63 25.67
CA SER A 7 -50.28 52.85 26.25
C SER A 7 -49.49 52.21 25.11
N CYS A 8 -48.36 52.83 24.74
CA CYS A 8 -47.38 52.21 23.85
C CYS A 8 -46.49 51.25 24.66
N LEU A 9 -46.87 49.97 24.73
CA LEU A 9 -45.93 48.91 25.12
C LEU A 9 -44.93 48.69 23.97
N LEU A 10 -43.70 49.15 24.18
CA LEU A 10 -42.54 48.78 23.36
C LEU A 10 -42.26 47.28 23.54
N VAL A 11 -42.76 46.45 22.62
CA VAL A 11 -42.30 45.07 22.49
C VAL A 11 -41.02 45.11 21.64
N SER A 12 -39.86 45.29 22.29
CA SER A 12 -38.58 45.07 21.62
C SER A 12 -38.36 43.56 21.50
N THR A 13 -38.59 43.00 20.32
CA THR A 13 -38.14 41.64 19.97
C THR A 13 -36.61 41.64 19.89
N VAL A 14 -35.95 41.36 21.01
CA VAL A 14 -34.51 41.07 20.99
C VAL A 14 -34.35 39.70 20.36
N PHE A 15 -33.72 39.64 19.19
CA PHE A 15 -33.28 38.37 18.60
C PHE A 15 -32.17 37.80 19.49
N SER A 16 -32.53 36.92 20.42
CA SER A 16 -31.54 36.16 21.18
C SER A 16 -30.95 35.09 20.26
N PHE A 17 -29.72 35.30 19.81
CA PHE A 17 -28.96 34.25 19.14
C PHE A 17 -28.54 33.20 20.17
N SER A 18 -29.10 31.99 20.08
CA SER A 18 -28.84 30.88 21.02
C SER A 18 -27.53 30.16 20.70
N GLN A 19 -26.42 30.90 20.62
CA GLN A 19 -25.08 30.32 20.60
C GLN A 19 -24.65 30.00 22.03
N VAL A 20 -23.91 28.91 22.22
CA VAL A 20 -23.39 28.53 23.53
C VAL A 20 -21.88 28.70 23.54
N GLY A 21 -21.40 29.62 24.38
CA GLY A 21 -19.98 29.81 24.69
C GLY A 21 -19.62 29.18 26.02
N VAL A 22 -18.46 28.54 26.12
CA VAL A 22 -17.82 28.21 27.39
C VAL A 22 -16.44 28.85 27.40
N ASN A 23 -16.17 29.68 28.40
CA ASN A 23 -14.92 30.47 28.53
C ASN A 23 -14.64 31.45 27.36
N THR A 24 -15.59 31.67 26.46
CA THR A 24 -15.53 32.67 25.39
C THR A 24 -16.78 33.55 25.43
N GLU A 25 -16.59 34.87 25.49
CA GLU A 25 -17.68 35.86 25.51
C GLU A 25 -18.20 36.18 24.10
N ASN A 26 -17.44 35.82 23.07
CA ASN A 26 -17.77 36.02 21.66
C ASN A 26 -17.74 34.68 20.88
N PRO A 27 -18.71 33.77 21.10
CA PRO A 27 -18.80 32.53 20.34
C PRO A 27 -18.85 32.77 18.83
N GLN A 28 -17.98 32.10 18.06
CA GLN A 28 -17.94 32.24 16.60
C GLN A 28 -18.82 31.21 15.87
N VAL A 29 -19.30 30.20 16.59
CA VAL A 29 -20.09 29.08 16.07
C VAL A 29 -21.21 28.71 17.06
N ILE A 30 -22.04 27.71 16.73
CA ILE A 30 -23.22 27.38 17.55
C ILE A 30 -22.84 26.84 18.95
N PHE A 31 -21.72 26.11 19.05
CA PHE A 31 -21.12 25.72 20.32
C PHE A 31 -19.61 25.95 20.27
N HIS A 32 -19.12 26.87 21.10
CA HIS A 32 -17.73 27.32 21.11
C HIS A 32 -17.16 27.22 22.52
N VAL A 33 -16.15 26.38 22.70
CA VAL A 33 -15.46 26.16 23.98
C VAL A 33 -14.03 26.63 23.83
N ASP A 34 -13.62 27.56 24.69
CA ASP A 34 -12.26 28.09 24.75
C ASP A 34 -11.54 27.49 25.97
N GLY A 35 -10.52 26.67 25.71
CA GLY A 35 -9.76 26.03 26.77
C GLY A 35 -8.82 27.00 27.50
N GLY A 36 -8.27 27.98 26.78
CA GLY A 36 -7.31 28.96 27.27
C GLY A 36 -7.94 30.17 27.96
N LYS A 37 -9.25 30.40 27.75
CA LYS A 37 -9.97 31.62 28.11
C LYS A 37 -9.23 32.86 27.60
N ASP A 38 -8.68 32.77 26.40
CA ASP A 38 -7.87 33.81 25.78
C ASP A 38 -8.52 34.40 24.52
N ASN A 39 -9.74 34.00 24.18
CA ASN A 39 -10.49 34.57 23.07
C ASN A 39 -10.91 36.03 23.31
N PRO A 40 -10.80 36.90 22.28
CA PRO A 40 -11.20 38.30 22.39
C PRO A 40 -12.72 38.45 22.56
N THR A 41 -13.13 39.51 23.25
CA THR A 41 -14.54 39.77 23.57
C THR A 41 -15.38 40.29 22.40
N THR A 42 -14.76 40.64 21.27
CA THR A 42 -15.43 41.30 20.14
C THR A 42 -14.99 40.81 18.77
N ASP A 43 -13.71 40.48 18.58
CA ASP A 43 -13.18 39.95 17.32
C ASP A 43 -13.21 38.41 17.26
N ALA A 44 -12.87 37.85 16.10
CA ALA A 44 -12.60 36.43 15.98
C ALA A 44 -11.25 36.09 16.64
N PRO A 45 -11.11 34.92 17.30
CA PRO A 45 -9.84 34.43 17.81
C PRO A 45 -8.74 34.36 16.74
N SER A 46 -7.52 34.74 17.10
CA SER A 46 -6.34 34.48 16.27
C SER A 46 -6.03 32.99 16.17
N VAL A 47 -5.22 32.58 15.19
CA VAL A 47 -4.84 31.16 15.00
C VAL A 47 -4.21 30.54 16.26
N VAL A 48 -3.47 31.34 17.05
CA VAL A 48 -2.83 30.86 18.28
C VAL A 48 -3.84 30.62 19.39
N GLN A 49 -4.85 31.50 19.52
CA GLN A 49 -5.95 31.34 20.48
C GLN A 49 -6.82 30.14 20.09
N GLN A 50 -7.19 30.06 18.80
CA GLN A 50 -7.98 28.94 18.27
C GLN A 50 -7.37 27.56 18.56
N ALA A 51 -6.04 27.45 18.67
CA ALA A 51 -5.34 26.19 18.90
C ALA A 51 -5.80 25.45 20.17
N ASN A 52 -6.42 26.15 21.12
CA ASN A 52 -6.96 25.59 22.35
C ASN A 52 -8.51 25.55 22.37
N ASP A 53 -9.17 25.91 21.26
CA ASP A 53 -10.62 25.94 21.10
C ASP A 53 -11.19 24.60 20.60
N PHE A 54 -12.43 24.31 21.02
CA PHE A 54 -13.30 23.29 20.47
C PHE A 54 -14.58 23.95 19.92
N ALA A 55 -14.93 23.61 18.68
CA ALA A 55 -15.99 24.29 17.95
C ALA A 55 -16.95 23.28 17.31
N ILE A 56 -18.26 23.53 17.39
CA ILE A 56 -19.27 22.87 16.57
C ILE A 56 -20.03 23.95 15.79
N THR A 57 -20.11 23.77 14.47
CA THR A 57 -20.81 24.68 13.55
C THR A 57 -22.29 24.32 13.40
N SER A 58 -23.09 25.22 12.81
CA SER A 58 -24.52 24.96 12.54
C SER A 58 -24.78 23.84 11.52
N THR A 59 -23.78 23.46 10.72
CA THR A 59 -23.84 22.31 9.79
C THR A 59 -23.39 20.99 10.44
N GLY A 60 -23.06 21.02 11.73
CA GLY A 60 -22.61 19.86 12.51
C GLY A 60 -21.16 19.46 12.27
N ASN A 61 -20.34 20.34 11.71
CA ASN A 61 -18.89 20.11 11.64
C ASN A 61 -18.24 20.41 12.98
N VAL A 62 -17.33 19.53 13.41
CA VAL A 62 -16.57 19.63 14.66
C VAL A 62 -15.12 20.02 14.36
N GLY A 63 -14.60 21.01 15.06
CA GLY A 63 -13.23 21.47 14.98
C GLY A 63 -12.54 21.46 16.34
N ILE A 64 -11.27 21.03 16.36
CA ILE A 64 -10.35 21.17 17.49
C ILE A 64 -9.18 21.99 16.99
N GLY A 65 -8.95 23.18 17.52
CA GLY A 65 -7.94 24.08 16.95
C GLY A 65 -8.44 24.92 15.75
N ASP A 66 -9.71 24.77 15.36
CA ASP A 66 -10.28 25.28 14.10
C ASP A 66 -11.76 25.63 14.30
N ILE A 67 -12.09 26.92 14.20
CA ILE A 67 -13.47 27.42 14.36
C ILE A 67 -14.25 27.49 13.03
N THR A 68 -13.59 27.19 11.91
CA THR A 68 -14.18 27.17 10.57
C THR A 68 -13.97 25.83 9.85
N PRO A 69 -14.29 24.68 10.49
CA PRO A 69 -14.02 23.36 9.91
C PRO A 69 -14.80 23.15 8.60
N THR A 70 -14.08 22.78 7.54
CA THR A 70 -14.66 22.51 6.21
C THR A 70 -15.06 21.04 6.02
N THR A 71 -14.68 20.17 6.95
CA THR A 71 -15.03 18.74 6.99
C THR A 71 -15.80 18.41 8.28
N LYS A 72 -16.36 17.19 8.38
CA LYS A 72 -17.13 16.79 9.57
C LYS A 72 -16.31 16.78 10.87
N PHE A 73 -15.02 16.51 10.77
CA PHE A 73 -14.09 16.53 11.89
C PHE A 73 -12.74 17.07 11.41
N SER A 74 -12.31 18.20 11.98
CA SER A 74 -11.05 18.88 11.69
C SER A 74 -10.24 18.99 12.97
N ILE A 75 -8.96 18.64 12.91
CA ILE A 75 -8.00 18.92 13.99
C ILE A 75 -6.87 19.76 13.41
N ASN A 76 -6.75 20.99 13.88
CA ASN A 76 -5.65 21.89 13.55
C ASN A 76 -4.61 21.83 14.68
N SER A 77 -3.52 21.08 14.45
CA SER A 77 -2.43 20.91 15.41
C SER A 77 -1.16 21.58 14.88
N SER A 78 -0.49 22.35 15.73
CA SER A 78 0.70 23.13 15.36
C SER A 78 1.92 22.25 15.04
N PHE A 79 2.03 21.04 15.61
CA PHE A 79 3.13 20.10 15.30
C PHE A 79 2.88 18.65 15.77
N ARG A 80 2.66 17.72 14.82
CA ARG A 80 2.46 16.26 15.01
C ARG A 80 1.40 15.91 16.10
N ASN A 81 1.03 14.63 16.24
CA ASN A 81 0.17 14.13 17.33
C ASN A 81 -1.21 14.79 17.51
N GLY A 82 -1.74 15.54 16.54
CA GLY A 82 -3.11 16.06 16.59
C GLY A 82 -4.16 14.95 16.72
N PHE A 83 -3.86 13.74 16.23
CA PHE A 83 -4.69 12.56 16.37
C PHE A 83 -3.91 11.39 16.98
N ARG A 84 -4.52 10.68 17.92
CA ARG A 84 -4.04 9.41 18.47
C ARG A 84 -5.22 8.45 18.62
N LEU A 85 -5.09 7.26 18.03
CA LEU A 85 -6.00 6.14 18.23
C LEU A 85 -5.31 5.06 19.07
N SER A 86 -5.74 4.90 20.33
CA SER A 86 -5.26 3.87 21.26
C SER A 86 -6.34 2.80 21.44
N ASP A 87 -6.44 1.88 20.48
CA ASP A 87 -7.46 0.83 20.42
C ASP A 87 -6.96 -0.55 20.90
N GLY A 88 -5.71 -0.63 21.36
CA GLY A 88 -5.02 -1.86 21.75
C GLY A 88 -4.28 -2.55 20.61
N THR A 89 -4.44 -2.08 19.36
CA THR A 89 -3.76 -2.64 18.18
C THR A 89 -2.53 -1.83 17.76
N GLN A 90 -2.37 -0.61 18.26
CA GLN A 90 -1.25 0.29 17.98
C GLN A 90 0.12 -0.34 18.30
N GLY A 91 1.15 0.04 17.52
CA GLY A 91 2.52 -0.45 17.72
C GLY A 91 3.50 0.30 16.83
N GLU A 92 4.79 0.22 17.16
CA GLU A 92 5.86 0.83 16.36
C GLU A 92 5.90 0.23 14.95
N GLY A 93 5.99 1.08 13.91
CA GLY A 93 6.06 0.66 12.51
C GLY A 93 4.76 0.16 11.89
N LYS A 94 3.65 0.09 12.64
CA LYS A 94 2.32 -0.28 12.11
C LYS A 94 1.69 0.85 11.33
N LEU A 95 0.78 0.49 10.42
CA LEU A 95 0.00 1.42 9.60
C LEU A 95 -1.47 1.33 9.99
N LEU A 96 -2.18 2.46 9.95
CA LEU A 96 -3.63 2.48 10.13
C LEU A 96 -4.29 1.98 8.84
N GLN A 97 -5.08 0.92 8.94
CA GLN A 97 -5.67 0.24 7.77
C GLN A 97 -7.16 -0.02 7.98
N SER A 98 -7.93 0.09 6.89
CA SER A 98 -9.34 -0.33 6.85
C SER A 98 -9.44 -1.85 6.97
N LEU A 99 -10.33 -2.32 7.83
CA LEU A 99 -10.58 -3.74 8.08
C LEU A 99 -11.68 -4.31 7.21
N ASN A 100 -12.64 -3.47 6.81
CA ASN A 100 -13.84 -3.89 6.08
C ASN A 100 -14.42 -2.72 5.26
N ILE A 101 -15.54 -3.01 4.59
CA ILE A 101 -16.26 -2.05 3.73
C ILE A 101 -17.02 -0.99 4.52
N GLN A 102 -17.22 -1.19 5.83
CA GLN A 102 -17.88 -0.25 6.73
C GLN A 102 -16.92 0.87 7.19
N GLY A 103 -15.62 0.71 6.94
CA GLY A 103 -14.59 1.70 7.30
C GLY A 103 -14.06 1.54 8.72
N ASP A 104 -14.26 0.38 9.36
CA ASP A 104 -13.60 0.08 10.63
C ASP A 104 -12.08 0.07 10.43
N ILE A 105 -11.34 0.69 11.34
CA ILE A 105 -9.89 0.87 11.24
C ILE A 105 -9.18 0.21 12.42
N ALA A 106 -7.98 -0.30 12.18
CA ALA A 106 -7.05 -0.71 13.22
C ALA A 106 -5.61 -0.57 12.74
N TRP A 107 -4.67 -0.58 13.68
CA TRP A 107 -3.25 -0.62 13.37
C TRP A 107 -2.83 -2.04 12.97
N LYS A 108 -2.31 -2.19 11.76
CA LYS A 108 -1.85 -3.45 11.18
C LYS A 108 -0.36 -3.43 10.90
N ASP A 109 0.25 -4.60 10.96
CA ASP A 109 1.66 -4.76 10.61
C ASP A 109 1.88 -4.37 9.15
N ARG A 110 2.94 -3.60 8.93
CA ARG A 110 3.35 -3.24 7.58
C ARG A 110 3.94 -4.47 6.90
N LYS A 111 3.40 -4.85 5.75
CA LYS A 111 4.07 -5.82 4.87
C LYS A 111 5.41 -5.24 4.42
N THR A 112 6.46 -6.04 4.53
CA THR A 112 7.82 -5.64 4.16
C THR A 112 8.23 -6.25 2.82
N VAL A 113 9.22 -5.63 2.18
CA VAL A 113 9.86 -6.22 1.00
C VAL A 113 10.48 -7.56 1.39
N LYS A 114 10.27 -8.56 0.54
CA LYS A 114 10.82 -9.91 0.73
C LYS A 114 11.90 -10.18 -0.29
N ILE A 115 12.92 -10.89 0.14
CA ILE A 115 13.97 -11.45 -0.71
C ILE A 115 13.55 -12.88 -1.06
N VAL A 116 13.65 -13.26 -2.34
CA VAL A 116 13.38 -14.62 -2.77
C VAL A 116 14.52 -15.54 -2.33
N ASN A 117 14.17 -16.68 -1.75
CA ASN A 117 15.13 -17.60 -1.19
C ASN A 117 15.71 -18.56 -2.24
N GLN A 118 17.00 -18.83 -2.09
CA GLN A 118 17.66 -19.99 -2.68
C GLN A 118 17.49 -21.20 -1.78
N ASP A 119 17.13 -22.35 -2.34
CA ASP A 119 17.03 -23.61 -1.59
C ASP A 119 17.68 -24.82 -2.30
N GLY A 120 18.66 -24.55 -3.17
CA GLY A 120 19.38 -25.57 -3.92
C GLY A 120 20.54 -24.96 -4.70
N SER A 121 21.18 -25.75 -5.57
CA SER A 121 22.30 -25.31 -6.41
C SER A 121 21.88 -24.67 -7.73
N GLY A 122 20.58 -24.59 -8.04
CA GLY A 122 20.07 -24.19 -9.35
C GLY A 122 19.76 -25.39 -10.25
N PHE A 123 19.10 -25.13 -11.37
CA PHE A 123 18.71 -26.15 -12.34
C PHE A 123 19.80 -26.40 -13.39
N SER A 124 20.16 -27.67 -13.62
CA SER A 124 21.19 -28.08 -14.58
C SER A 124 20.70 -29.11 -15.61
N GLY A 125 19.42 -29.05 -16.00
CA GLY A 125 18.86 -29.89 -17.07
C GLY A 125 18.85 -29.20 -18.43
N ARG A 126 18.22 -29.84 -19.42
CA ARG A 126 18.13 -29.32 -20.80
C ARG A 126 17.53 -27.91 -20.85
N VAL A 127 18.00 -27.09 -21.78
CA VAL A 127 17.50 -25.71 -21.95
C VAL A 127 16.05 -25.64 -22.41
N ASP A 128 15.56 -26.69 -23.08
CA ASP A 128 14.18 -26.81 -23.56
C ASP A 128 13.21 -27.44 -22.55
N ALA A 129 13.69 -27.81 -21.35
CA ALA A 129 12.88 -28.41 -20.32
C ALA A 129 11.85 -27.40 -19.79
N ASP A 130 10.57 -27.81 -19.80
CA ASP A 130 9.45 -26.99 -19.34
C ASP A 130 9.12 -27.28 -17.87
N MET A 131 8.66 -26.26 -17.14
CA MET A 131 8.17 -26.38 -15.77
C MET A 131 9.20 -26.95 -14.77
N GLN A 132 10.48 -26.66 -14.97
CA GLN A 132 11.54 -27.12 -14.08
C GLN A 132 11.89 -26.07 -13.04
N TYR A 133 11.89 -26.47 -11.77
CA TYR A 133 12.22 -25.58 -10.67
C TYR A 133 13.69 -25.16 -10.66
N VAL A 134 13.93 -23.85 -10.55
CA VAL A 134 15.29 -23.27 -10.65
C VAL A 134 15.92 -22.95 -9.29
N SER A 135 15.47 -23.58 -8.20
CA SER A 135 15.98 -23.33 -6.85
C SER A 135 15.77 -21.88 -6.35
N ARG A 136 14.64 -21.28 -6.73
CA ARG A 136 14.20 -19.94 -6.32
C ARG A 136 12.73 -19.94 -5.93
N LYS A 137 12.43 -19.75 -4.64
CA LYS A 137 11.05 -19.73 -4.15
C LYS A 137 10.79 -18.61 -3.16
N ILE A 138 9.52 -18.25 -3.02
CA ILE A 138 9.08 -17.23 -2.06
C ILE A 138 7.71 -17.57 -1.49
N THR A 139 7.54 -17.31 -0.19
CA THR A 139 6.26 -17.43 0.50
C THR A 139 5.66 -16.05 0.74
N LEU A 140 4.46 -15.84 0.20
CA LEU A 140 3.75 -14.55 0.21
C LEU A 140 2.45 -14.67 1.02
N GLU A 141 2.27 -13.77 1.98
CA GLU A 141 1.01 -13.63 2.72
C GLU A 141 -0.14 -13.20 1.78
N PRO A 142 -1.41 -13.39 2.20
CA PRO A 142 -2.59 -12.92 1.46
C PRO A 142 -2.45 -11.47 1.01
N GLY A 143 -2.81 -11.17 -0.24
CA GLY A 143 -2.72 -9.86 -0.87
C GLY A 143 -1.86 -9.85 -2.14
N LYS A 144 -1.62 -8.65 -2.67
CA LYS A 144 -0.90 -8.42 -3.93
C LYS A 144 0.57 -8.16 -3.69
N TRP A 145 1.37 -8.75 -4.57
CA TRP A 145 2.82 -8.67 -4.53
C TRP A 145 3.38 -8.50 -5.93
N LEU A 146 4.23 -7.49 -6.11
CA LEU A 146 5.03 -7.29 -7.30
C LEU A 146 6.38 -7.99 -7.11
N ILE A 147 6.63 -9.04 -7.88
CA ILE A 147 7.92 -9.72 -7.90
C ILE A 147 8.75 -9.17 -9.05
N ARG A 148 9.91 -8.60 -8.73
CA ARG A 148 10.93 -8.19 -9.70
C ARG A 148 11.99 -9.28 -9.75
N THR A 149 12.16 -9.86 -10.92
CA THR A 149 13.12 -10.93 -11.17
C THR A 149 14.26 -10.44 -12.05
N ASN A 150 15.48 -10.67 -11.60
CA ASN A 150 16.69 -10.68 -12.40
C ASN A 150 17.40 -12.01 -12.14
N ILE A 151 17.66 -12.78 -13.20
CA ILE A 151 18.30 -14.10 -13.12
C ILE A 151 19.35 -14.25 -14.22
N LEU A 152 20.53 -14.71 -13.83
CA LEU A 152 21.62 -14.99 -14.77
C LEU A 152 21.30 -16.24 -15.60
N LEU A 153 21.50 -16.13 -16.90
CA LEU A 153 21.39 -17.21 -17.86
C LEU A 153 22.80 -17.69 -18.24
N LEU A 154 23.06 -18.97 -18.01
CA LEU A 154 24.28 -19.64 -18.45
C LEU A 154 23.94 -21.07 -18.86
N ALA A 155 24.27 -21.45 -20.08
CA ALA A 155 24.15 -22.80 -20.60
C ALA A 155 25.54 -23.38 -20.92
N SER A 156 25.62 -24.71 -21.03
CA SER A 156 26.86 -25.41 -21.38
C SER A 156 27.41 -25.00 -22.75
N ASN A 157 26.51 -24.79 -23.72
CA ASN A 157 26.85 -24.25 -25.02
C ASN A 157 26.63 -22.74 -25.03
N ASN A 158 27.56 -22.00 -25.64
CA ASN A 158 27.42 -20.55 -25.82
C ASN A 158 26.48 -20.24 -26.98
N GLY A 159 25.65 -19.22 -26.83
CA GLY A 159 24.94 -18.62 -27.96
C GLY A 159 25.88 -17.79 -28.85
N THR A 160 25.36 -17.39 -30.00
CA THR A 160 25.92 -16.36 -30.89
C THR A 160 24.80 -15.45 -31.38
N ILE A 161 25.13 -14.30 -31.98
CA ILE A 161 24.15 -13.37 -32.56
C ILE A 161 23.23 -14.01 -33.61
N ASN A 162 23.70 -15.07 -34.29
CA ASN A 162 22.95 -15.79 -35.31
C ASN A 162 22.35 -17.10 -34.79
N ASN A 163 22.65 -17.47 -33.55
CA ASN A 163 22.31 -18.78 -33.02
C ASN A 163 22.09 -18.75 -31.50
N GLY A 164 20.84 -18.85 -31.05
CA GLY A 164 20.54 -18.72 -29.63
C GLY A 164 19.07 -18.97 -29.33
N PHE A 165 18.62 -18.44 -28.21
CA PHE A 165 17.24 -18.55 -27.81
C PHE A 165 16.80 -17.40 -26.91
N TYR A 166 15.49 -17.16 -26.89
CA TYR A 166 14.86 -16.34 -25.88
C TYR A 166 14.40 -17.24 -24.72
N ALA A 167 15.10 -17.16 -23.59
CA ALA A 167 14.77 -17.90 -22.38
C ALA A 167 13.45 -17.38 -21.82
N LYS A 168 12.62 -18.29 -21.29
CA LYS A 168 11.35 -17.93 -20.65
C LYS A 168 11.28 -18.58 -19.27
N LEU A 169 10.73 -17.85 -18.32
CA LEU A 169 10.48 -18.28 -16.96
C LEU A 169 9.10 -17.81 -16.52
N ALA A 170 8.54 -18.51 -15.53
CA ALA A 170 7.26 -18.17 -14.92
C ALA A 170 7.29 -18.46 -13.42
N TRP A 171 6.40 -17.82 -12.67
CA TRP A 171 6.10 -18.23 -11.30
C TRP A 171 5.05 -19.34 -11.31
N ALA A 172 5.26 -20.35 -10.48
CA ALA A 172 4.45 -21.55 -10.42
C ALA A 172 4.11 -21.92 -8.98
N GLU A 173 3.12 -22.78 -8.83
CA GLU A 173 2.81 -23.49 -7.60
C GLU A 173 3.24 -24.95 -7.74
N PHE A 174 3.28 -25.66 -6.61
CA PHE A 174 3.65 -27.07 -6.54
C PHE A 174 2.55 -27.85 -5.83
N ASN A 175 2.05 -28.90 -6.45
CA ASN A 175 0.97 -29.74 -5.90
C ASN A 175 1.47 -30.96 -5.11
N GLY A 176 2.78 -31.13 -4.95
CA GLY A 176 3.40 -32.32 -4.34
C GLY A 176 4.09 -33.23 -5.35
N THR A 177 3.71 -33.14 -6.63
CA THR A 177 4.29 -33.95 -7.72
C THR A 177 4.85 -33.06 -8.82
N ASP A 178 4.05 -32.09 -9.27
CA ASP A 178 4.33 -31.27 -10.45
C ASP A 178 4.23 -29.78 -10.14
N TYR A 179 5.01 -29.00 -10.89
CA TYR A 179 4.88 -27.56 -10.94
C TYR A 179 3.83 -27.17 -12.00
N PHE A 180 3.01 -26.17 -11.70
CA PHE A 180 2.03 -25.60 -12.61
C PHE A 180 2.00 -24.08 -12.47
N VAL A 181 1.79 -23.37 -13.57
CA VAL A 181 1.72 -21.90 -13.56
C VAL A 181 0.61 -21.45 -12.61
N SER A 182 0.91 -20.50 -11.73
CA SER A 182 -0.03 -20.08 -10.70
C SER A 182 -1.19 -19.29 -11.31
N ASN A 183 -2.43 -19.64 -10.90
CA ASN A 183 -3.62 -18.88 -11.26
C ASN A 183 -3.71 -17.54 -10.50
N ASP A 184 -2.84 -17.31 -9.50
CA ASP A 184 -2.78 -16.06 -8.75
C ASP A 184 -2.04 -14.96 -9.54
N ILE A 185 -1.39 -15.30 -10.65
CA ILE A 185 -0.70 -14.30 -11.48
C ILE A 185 -1.74 -13.46 -12.22
N ILE A 186 -1.75 -12.17 -11.92
CA ILE A 186 -2.64 -11.19 -12.56
C ILE A 186 -1.93 -10.33 -13.61
N TYR A 187 -0.60 -10.33 -13.64
CA TYR A 187 0.21 -9.71 -14.70
C TYR A 187 1.59 -10.36 -14.79
N GLY A 188 2.16 -10.44 -16.00
CA GLY A 188 3.52 -10.96 -16.21
C GLY A 188 3.61 -12.48 -16.03
N ASN A 189 2.76 -13.23 -16.72
CA ASN A 189 2.67 -14.69 -16.65
C ASN A 189 4.00 -15.38 -17.02
N GLU A 190 4.66 -14.89 -18.06
CA GLU A 190 6.00 -15.28 -18.44
C GLU A 190 6.88 -14.04 -18.57
N PHE A 191 8.15 -14.19 -18.25
CA PHE A 191 9.20 -13.21 -18.50
C PHE A 191 10.45 -13.92 -19.00
N GLY A 192 11.45 -13.18 -19.47
CA GLY A 192 12.54 -13.82 -20.20
C GLY A 192 13.73 -12.93 -20.48
N GLY A 193 14.62 -13.47 -21.29
CA GLY A 193 15.86 -12.81 -21.68
C GLY A 193 16.51 -13.48 -22.88
N LEU A 194 17.22 -12.69 -23.68
CA LEU A 194 17.94 -13.19 -24.83
C LEU A 194 19.24 -13.89 -24.39
N TYR A 195 19.50 -15.08 -24.93
CA TYR A 195 20.76 -15.82 -24.74
C TYR A 195 21.45 -16.03 -26.09
N VAL A 196 22.41 -15.16 -26.39
CA VAL A 196 23.17 -15.09 -27.67
C VAL A 196 24.68 -14.96 -27.48
N LEU A 197 25.12 -15.09 -26.25
CA LEU A 197 26.53 -15.03 -25.85
C LEU A 197 26.75 -16.11 -24.80
N ARG A 198 27.90 -16.07 -24.12
CA ARG A 198 28.19 -16.94 -22.97
C ARG A 198 27.24 -16.71 -21.80
N PHE A 199 26.81 -15.47 -21.58
CA PHE A 199 25.91 -15.10 -20.50
C PHE A 199 24.73 -14.31 -21.07
N GLY A 200 23.58 -14.45 -20.44
CA GLY A 200 22.42 -13.59 -20.64
C GLY A 200 21.80 -13.23 -19.29
N ILE A 201 20.85 -12.31 -19.31
CA ILE A 201 20.03 -11.99 -18.14
C ILE A 201 18.57 -12.11 -18.57
N ALA A 202 17.79 -12.86 -17.80
CA ALA A 202 16.34 -12.77 -17.89
C ALA A 202 15.83 -11.83 -16.81
N GLU A 203 14.98 -10.90 -17.21
CA GLU A 203 14.39 -9.92 -16.32
C GLU A 203 12.89 -9.84 -16.52
N GLY A 204 12.18 -9.52 -15.45
CA GLY A 204 10.73 -9.49 -15.47
C GLY A 204 10.10 -8.90 -14.24
N ALA A 205 8.82 -8.57 -14.40
CA ALA A 205 7.93 -8.17 -13.34
C ALA A 205 6.68 -9.05 -13.40
N THR A 206 6.37 -9.73 -12.29
CA THR A 206 5.15 -10.54 -12.15
C THR A 206 4.34 -10.00 -11.00
N LEU A 207 3.06 -9.72 -11.22
CA LEU A 207 2.13 -9.32 -10.18
C LEU A 207 1.30 -10.54 -9.79
N ILE A 208 1.40 -10.94 -8.52
CA ILE A 208 0.66 -12.06 -7.94
C ILE A 208 -0.36 -11.50 -6.96
N ASN A 209 -1.58 -12.04 -6.96
CA ASN A 209 -2.60 -11.79 -5.96
C ASN A 209 -2.92 -13.10 -5.22
N ASN A 210 -2.32 -13.30 -4.04
CA ASN A 210 -2.71 -14.39 -3.16
C ASN A 210 -4.08 -14.07 -2.54
N ALA A 211 -5.15 -14.52 -3.19
CA ALA A 211 -6.53 -14.29 -2.75
C ALA A 211 -6.98 -15.25 -1.62
N SER A 212 -6.11 -16.18 -1.20
CA SER A 212 -6.42 -17.10 -0.10
C SER A 212 -6.28 -16.41 1.27
N SER A 213 -6.74 -17.07 2.34
CA SER A 213 -6.58 -16.57 3.71
C SER A 213 -5.24 -16.96 4.36
N PHE A 214 -4.35 -17.66 3.64
CA PHE A 214 -3.10 -18.18 4.19
C PHE A 214 -1.90 -17.88 3.27
N PRO A 215 -0.66 -17.87 3.79
CA PRO A 215 0.51 -17.72 2.94
C PRO A 215 0.65 -18.86 1.92
N LYS A 216 0.99 -18.52 0.67
CA LYS A 216 1.27 -19.48 -0.40
C LYS A 216 2.75 -19.40 -0.82
N THR A 217 3.31 -20.52 -1.25
CA THR A 217 4.69 -20.59 -1.75
C THR A 217 4.69 -20.69 -3.27
N TYR A 218 5.42 -19.79 -3.92
CA TYR A 218 5.58 -19.73 -5.36
C TYR A 218 7.02 -20.08 -5.72
N TYR A 219 7.16 -20.82 -6.81
CA TYR A 219 8.41 -21.39 -7.29
C TYR A 219 8.71 -20.82 -8.67
N LEU A 220 9.91 -20.30 -8.87
CA LEU A 220 10.35 -19.89 -10.18
C LEU A 220 10.69 -21.12 -11.01
N VAL A 221 10.11 -21.22 -12.20
CA VAL A 221 10.27 -22.37 -13.10
C VAL A 221 10.69 -21.94 -14.49
N THR A 222 11.33 -22.85 -15.21
CA THR A 222 11.59 -22.71 -16.65
C THR A 222 10.29 -22.79 -17.44
N LYS A 223 10.26 -22.09 -18.58
CA LYS A 223 9.28 -22.27 -19.65
C LYS A 223 9.99 -22.58 -20.95
N LYS A 224 9.32 -23.28 -21.87
CA LYS A 224 9.90 -23.60 -23.20
C LYS A 224 10.41 -22.32 -23.87
N PRO A 225 11.72 -22.24 -24.18
CA PRO A 225 12.29 -21.06 -24.81
C PRO A 225 11.89 -20.98 -26.29
N THR A 226 12.15 -19.83 -26.91
CA THR A 226 12.01 -19.66 -28.36
C THR A 226 13.40 -19.67 -29.00
N PHE A 227 13.75 -20.77 -29.66
CA PHE A 227 15.02 -20.93 -30.35
C PHE A 227 15.05 -20.21 -31.70
N PHE A 228 16.25 -19.82 -32.13
CA PHE A 228 16.52 -19.35 -33.49
C PHE A 228 17.92 -19.75 -33.92
N GLY A 229 18.13 -19.87 -35.23
CA GLY A 229 19.34 -20.49 -35.78
C GLY A 229 19.35 -22.00 -35.53
N ASN A 230 20.56 -22.57 -35.46
CA ASN A 230 20.80 -23.99 -35.22
C ASN A 230 21.35 -24.24 -33.80
N TYR A 231 20.68 -23.72 -32.77
CA TYR A 231 21.20 -23.79 -31.40
C TYR A 231 20.93 -25.20 -30.90
N ASP A 232 21.91 -25.82 -30.26
CA ASP A 232 21.73 -27.17 -29.73
C ASP A 232 20.72 -27.15 -28.58
N GLN A 233 19.49 -27.54 -28.89
CA GLN A 233 18.38 -27.59 -27.94
C GLN A 233 18.61 -28.62 -26.82
N ASN A 234 19.55 -29.57 -27.01
CA ASN A 234 19.95 -30.51 -25.97
C ASN A 234 21.02 -29.96 -25.03
N SER A 235 21.52 -28.72 -25.26
CA SER A 235 22.37 -28.04 -24.28
C SER A 235 21.68 -28.00 -22.92
N SER A 236 22.47 -28.05 -21.84
CA SER A 236 21.95 -27.91 -20.49
C SER A 236 22.14 -26.49 -19.96
N TRP A 237 21.27 -26.08 -19.05
CA TRP A 237 21.53 -25.00 -18.12
C TRP A 237 22.73 -25.36 -17.22
N ASN A 238 23.49 -24.35 -16.83
CA ASN A 238 24.56 -24.48 -15.85
C ASN A 238 24.12 -23.76 -14.57
N THR A 239 23.42 -24.48 -13.68
CA THR A 239 22.93 -23.95 -12.39
C THR A 239 22.03 -22.71 -12.53
N LEU A 240 21.04 -22.75 -13.42
CA LEU A 240 20.07 -21.66 -13.57
C LEU A 240 19.37 -21.40 -12.23
N GLY A 241 19.38 -20.14 -11.78
CA GLY A 241 18.86 -19.77 -10.46
C GLY A 241 19.71 -20.26 -9.28
N GLY A 242 20.95 -20.70 -9.52
CA GLY A 242 21.93 -21.02 -8.48
C GLY A 242 22.51 -19.79 -7.79
N GLY A 243 23.60 -19.97 -7.03
CA GLY A 243 24.24 -18.94 -6.19
C GLY A 243 25.02 -17.85 -6.94
N TRP A 244 24.51 -17.37 -8.06
CA TRP A 244 25.10 -16.29 -8.86
C TRP A 244 24.85 -14.93 -8.20
N GLY A 245 25.89 -14.10 -8.09
CA GLY A 245 25.80 -12.77 -7.44
C GLY A 245 24.91 -11.78 -8.19
N GLU A 246 24.67 -12.02 -9.48
CA GLU A 246 23.82 -11.22 -10.36
C GLU A 246 22.34 -11.58 -10.25
N THR A 247 22.01 -12.74 -9.65
CA THR A 247 20.61 -13.15 -9.47
C THR A 247 20.02 -12.38 -8.29
N SER A 248 19.21 -11.36 -8.57
CA SER A 248 18.52 -10.54 -7.58
C SER A 248 17.01 -10.59 -7.79
N ILE A 249 16.28 -11.11 -6.82
CA ILE A 249 14.82 -11.24 -6.93
C ILE A 249 14.17 -10.75 -5.63
N LEU A 250 13.28 -9.76 -5.78
CA LEU A 250 12.60 -9.08 -4.67
C LEU A 250 11.09 -9.09 -4.90
N ALA A 251 10.33 -9.23 -3.83
CA ALA A 251 8.88 -9.05 -3.85
C ALA A 251 8.49 -7.85 -2.98
N PHE A 252 7.75 -6.93 -3.60
CA PHE A 252 7.23 -5.72 -2.97
C PHE A 252 5.74 -5.90 -2.70
N PRO A 253 5.24 -5.54 -1.52
CA PRO A 253 3.80 -5.40 -1.31
C PRO A 253 3.22 -4.41 -2.34
N ALA A 254 2.12 -4.77 -2.98
CA ALA A 254 1.45 -3.98 -4.01
C ALA A 254 -0.01 -3.65 -3.65
N ASP A 255 -0.29 -3.65 -2.35
CA ASP A 255 -1.57 -3.32 -1.72
C ASP A 255 -1.57 -1.88 -1.20
#